data_AF-A0A8T3AIF3-F1
#
_entry.id   AF-A0A8T3AIF3-F1
#
_cell.length_a   1.000
_cell.length_b   1.000
_cell.length_c   1.000
_cell.angle_alpha   90.00
_cell.angle_beta   90.00
_cell.angle_gamma   90.00
#
_symmetry.space_group_name_H-M   'P 1'
#
loop_
_entity.id
_entity.type
_entity.pdbx_description
1 polymer ?
#
loop_
_entity_poly.entity_id
_entity_poly.type
_entity_poly.pdbx_seq_one_letter_code
_entity_poly.pdbx_strand_id
1 'polypeptide(L)'
;MMITSLIQVNGASSGIRRSAQVVCGTKVARNPNMEKLKNGYLFPEIWQKQLAHMKKFPDAQIINLGIGDTTEPIPKIITSAMAEYSLGLSTVEGYKGYGAEQGNEELRKVIAETIYKDMGIQDTEVFVSDGAQCDIARLQLLFGSNVTIAVQDPTFPAYVDSGIILGQTGEYADYGRYNGIEYMRCAPENHFFPILSNIKPTDIIFFCSPNNPTGHAASRDQLVKLVEIAKRNGSIIVFDSAYAAYVSDDSPRSIYEIPGSKEVAIEVSSFSKSAGFTGVRLGWTVIPEELAYSNGSPILKDFDRIITTCFNGASNIVQAGGLACLSKEGQKDLHRVISFYKENAKILAETLSSIGLQVYGGLNSPYIWVHFPGTKSWDMFAEILERTHIITVPGSGFGPSGETLKADGGGMDDGPDQDPMVPSSRAIMVPGFDANKERIGYGHNRYFVVPFDGKTTRFRGPRVITVYPAVPFGGKPPVREHVPRPYWQEICLRMDPSDIFD
;
A
#
# COMPACT_ATOMS: atom_id res chain seq x y z
N MET A 1 14.29 4.78 69.97
CA MET A 1 13.06 4.11 70.44
C MET A 1 12.48 3.39 69.23
N MET A 2 12.20 2.08 69.26
CA MET A 2 10.99 1.46 69.84
C MET A 2 9.72 2.15 69.30
N ILE A 3 8.77 1.43 68.73
CA ILE A 3 8.11 0.25 69.32
C ILE A 3 8.21 -1.03 68.46
N THR A 4 8.45 -2.16 69.12
CA THR A 4 8.29 -3.52 68.60
C THR A 4 6.84 -3.98 68.78
N SER A 5 6.27 -4.70 67.82
CA SER A 5 5.06 -5.51 68.03
C SER A 5 5.30 -6.95 67.58
N LEU A 6 5.21 -7.89 68.53
CA LEU A 6 5.26 -9.32 68.23
C LEU A 6 3.84 -9.84 67.99
N ILE A 7 3.69 -10.70 66.99
CA ILE A 7 2.69 -11.77 66.97
C ILE A 7 3.47 -13.06 66.65
N GLN A 8 3.23 -14.13 67.42
CA GLN A 8 4.07 -15.33 67.42
C GLN A 8 3.21 -16.58 67.12
N VAL A 9 3.75 -17.48 66.26
CA VAL A 9 3.37 -18.90 66.02
C VAL A 9 1.86 -19.27 66.07
N ASN A 10 1.27 -19.80 65.00
CA ASN A 10 1.49 -21.20 64.56
C ASN A 10 0.70 -21.51 63.27
N GLY A 11 1.01 -22.64 62.62
CA GLY A 11 0.15 -23.23 61.57
C GLY A 11 0.89 -23.61 60.30
N ALA A 12 1.46 -24.81 60.25
CA ALA A 12 1.97 -25.38 59.01
C ALA A 12 0.81 -25.87 58.12
N SER A 13 0.67 -25.29 56.93
CA SER A 13 -0.18 -25.82 55.86
C SER A 13 0.48 -25.54 54.50
N SER A 14 0.18 -26.38 53.50
CA SER A 14 0.89 -26.47 52.22
C SER A 14 0.57 -25.33 51.25
N GLY A 15 1.11 -24.15 51.53
CA GLY A 15 1.00 -23.00 50.64
C GLY A 15 1.79 -23.18 49.33
N ILE A 16 1.10 -23.56 48.24
CA ILE A 16 1.60 -23.29 46.88
C ILE A 16 1.61 -21.78 46.70
N ARG A 17 2.73 -21.15 47.07
CA ARG A 17 3.01 -19.75 46.73
C ARG A 17 3.13 -19.66 45.21
N ARG A 18 2.02 -19.33 44.53
CA ARG A 18 2.10 -18.68 43.22
C ARG A 18 2.99 -17.47 43.40
N SER A 19 4.16 -17.49 42.76
CA SER A 19 5.04 -16.33 42.70
C SER A 19 4.29 -15.23 41.95
N ALA A 20 3.79 -14.24 42.69
CA ALA A 20 3.35 -13.00 42.07
C ALA A 20 4.58 -12.40 41.38
N GLN A 21 4.65 -12.51 40.06
CA GLN A 21 5.64 -11.78 39.28
C GLN A 21 5.34 -10.29 39.47
N VAL A 22 6.12 -9.65 40.34
CA VAL A 22 6.14 -8.20 40.46
C VAL A 22 6.82 -7.67 39.21
N VAL A 23 6.03 -7.56 38.13
CA VAL A 23 6.43 -6.91 36.88
C VAL A 23 6.64 -5.44 37.23
N CYS A 24 7.90 -5.05 37.41
CA CYS A 24 8.28 -3.70 37.79
C CYS A 24 8.10 -2.76 36.58
N GLY A 25 6.86 -2.30 36.38
CA GLY A 25 6.51 -1.32 35.36
C GLY A 25 7.15 0.04 35.64
N THR A 26 7.43 0.79 34.58
CA THR A 26 7.86 2.19 34.71
C THR A 26 6.68 3.07 35.17
N LYS A 27 6.97 4.31 35.60
CA LYS A 27 5.94 5.31 35.91
C LYS A 27 5.45 6.10 34.69
N VAL A 28 5.93 5.78 33.48
CA VAL A 28 5.50 6.46 32.25
C VAL A 28 4.15 5.88 31.82
N ALA A 29 3.13 6.73 31.73
CA ALA A 29 1.84 6.35 31.18
C ALA A 29 1.97 6.01 29.68
N ARG A 30 1.24 5.00 29.21
CA ARG A 30 1.11 4.73 27.77
C ARG A 30 0.42 5.91 27.10
N ASN A 31 0.86 6.26 25.88
CA ASN A 31 0.15 7.25 25.06
C ASN A 31 -1.28 6.75 24.79
N PRO A 32 -2.36 7.46 25.22
CA PRO A 32 -3.73 7.00 25.07
C PRO A 32 -4.14 6.79 23.60
N ASN A 33 -3.53 7.53 22.67
CA ASN A 33 -3.78 7.34 21.24
C ASN A 33 -3.33 5.95 20.74
N MET A 34 -2.30 5.37 21.36
CA MET A 34 -1.85 4.00 21.07
C MET A 34 -2.81 2.93 21.62
N GLU A 35 -3.85 3.30 22.35
CA GLU A 35 -4.89 2.40 22.89
C GLU A 35 -6.19 2.45 22.07
N LYS A 36 -6.33 3.47 21.21
CA LYS A 36 -7.40 3.59 20.20
C LYS A 36 -7.26 2.58 19.08
N LEU A 37 -6.02 2.27 18.66
CA LEU A 37 -5.70 1.26 17.65
C LEU A 37 -6.19 -0.12 18.10
N LYS A 38 -7.28 -0.63 17.49
CA LYS A 38 -7.93 -1.88 17.93
C LYS A 38 -7.29 -3.15 17.36
N ASN A 39 -6.72 -3.06 16.16
CA ASN A 39 -6.09 -4.18 15.45
C ASN A 39 -4.58 -3.94 15.27
N GLY A 40 -3.85 -4.99 14.91
CA GLY A 40 -2.51 -4.83 14.35
C GLY A 40 -2.57 -4.22 12.95
N TYR A 41 -1.47 -3.58 12.52
CA TYR A 41 -1.38 -3.03 11.15
C TYR A 41 -1.54 -4.16 10.11
N LEU A 42 -2.26 -3.88 9.02
CA LEU A 42 -2.73 -4.87 8.04
C LEU A 42 -1.63 -5.82 7.53
N PHE A 43 -0.53 -5.26 7.02
CA PHE A 43 0.50 -6.05 6.35
C PHE A 43 1.28 -6.97 7.32
N PRO A 44 1.63 -6.53 8.56
CA PRO A 44 2.06 -7.43 9.62
C PRO A 44 1.11 -8.59 9.94
N GLU A 45 -0.21 -8.40 9.91
CA GLU A 45 -1.14 -9.52 10.15
C GLU A 45 -1.11 -10.53 8.99
N ILE A 46 -1.09 -10.05 7.74
CA ILE A 46 -0.96 -10.91 6.54
C ILE A 46 0.34 -11.71 6.59
N TRP A 47 1.45 -11.07 6.99
CA TRP A 47 2.74 -11.73 7.18
C TRP A 47 2.69 -12.83 8.27
N GLN A 48 2.01 -12.58 9.40
CA GLN A 48 1.80 -13.61 10.42
C GLN A 48 0.97 -14.80 9.90
N LYS A 49 -0.07 -14.55 9.10
CA LYS A 49 -0.88 -15.60 8.46
C LYS A 49 -0.07 -16.38 7.41
N GLN A 50 0.80 -15.70 6.63
CA GLN A 50 1.75 -16.35 5.72
C GLN A 50 2.69 -17.31 6.46
N LEU A 51 3.33 -16.85 7.54
CA LEU A 51 4.23 -17.70 8.35
C LEU A 51 3.50 -18.88 8.99
N ALA A 52 2.26 -18.69 9.45
CA ALA A 52 1.42 -19.78 9.96
C ALA A 52 1.08 -20.80 8.86
N HIS A 53 0.80 -20.34 7.63
CA HIS A 53 0.52 -21.20 6.49
C HIS A 53 1.75 -22.00 6.05
N MET A 54 2.93 -21.38 5.96
CA MET A 54 4.21 -22.08 5.69
C MET A 54 4.52 -23.14 6.75
N LYS A 55 4.18 -22.89 8.02
CA LYS A 55 4.35 -23.89 9.10
C LYS A 55 3.34 -25.05 9.00
N LYS A 56 2.14 -24.81 8.47
CA LYS A 56 1.08 -25.80 8.28
C LYS A 56 1.33 -26.66 7.03
N PHE A 57 1.87 -26.07 5.96
CA PHE A 57 2.18 -26.73 4.69
C PHE A 57 3.65 -26.44 4.30
N PRO A 58 4.64 -27.16 4.85
CA PRO A 58 6.07 -26.86 4.62
C PRO A 58 6.53 -26.94 3.16
N ASP A 59 5.88 -27.78 2.35
CA ASP A 59 6.21 -27.99 0.93
C ASP A 59 5.44 -27.06 -0.02
N ALA A 60 4.54 -26.20 0.50
CA ALA A 60 3.70 -25.32 -0.31
C ALA A 60 4.51 -24.23 -1.02
N GLN A 61 4.41 -24.19 -2.34
CA GLN A 61 4.93 -23.09 -3.15
C GLN A 61 3.94 -21.93 -3.07
N ILE A 62 4.16 -21.03 -2.12
CA ILE A 62 3.34 -19.82 -1.96
C ILE A 62 3.62 -18.87 -3.13
N ILE A 63 2.56 -18.25 -3.66
CA ILE A 63 2.65 -17.11 -4.59
C ILE A 63 2.16 -15.88 -3.82
N ASN A 64 2.99 -14.84 -3.72
CA ASN A 64 2.69 -13.70 -2.84
C ASN A 64 2.13 -12.50 -3.62
N LEU A 65 0.83 -12.57 -3.93
CA LEU A 65 0.05 -11.45 -4.47
C LEU A 65 -0.63 -10.65 -3.33
N GLY A 66 0.10 -10.42 -2.24
CA GLY A 66 -0.39 -9.75 -1.04
C GLY A 66 0.17 -8.35 -0.88
N ILE A 67 1.28 -8.25 -0.15
CA ILE A 67 2.00 -6.98 0.03
C ILE A 67 2.50 -6.53 -1.35
N GLY A 68 2.14 -5.32 -1.78
CA GLY A 68 2.57 -4.73 -3.05
C GLY A 68 4.04 -4.31 -3.06
N ASP A 69 4.94 -5.23 -2.73
CA ASP A 69 6.39 -5.10 -2.83
C ASP A 69 6.85 -5.40 -4.28
N THR A 70 7.96 -4.83 -4.72
CA THR A 70 8.44 -4.90 -6.11
C THR A 70 9.49 -6.00 -6.30
N THR A 71 9.44 -6.69 -7.44
CA THR A 71 9.96 -8.07 -7.53
C THR A 71 10.93 -8.29 -8.69
N GLU A 72 10.76 -7.58 -9.81
CA GLU A 72 11.79 -7.45 -10.84
C GLU A 72 12.97 -6.60 -10.31
N PRO A 73 14.22 -6.96 -10.67
CA PRO A 73 15.40 -6.21 -10.24
C PRO A 73 15.39 -4.74 -10.71
N ILE A 74 15.85 -3.84 -9.84
CA ILE A 74 16.11 -2.43 -10.17
C ILE A 74 17.08 -2.36 -11.38
N PRO A 75 16.78 -1.56 -12.43
CA PRO A 75 17.63 -1.49 -13.62
C PRO A 75 19.11 -1.21 -13.36
N LYS A 76 19.97 -1.74 -14.24
CA LYS A 76 21.43 -1.69 -14.03
C LYS A 76 21.96 -0.25 -13.94
N ILE A 77 21.46 0.68 -14.76
CA ILE A 77 21.95 2.07 -14.72
C ILE A 77 21.75 2.72 -13.34
N ILE A 78 20.61 2.46 -12.69
CA ILE A 78 20.27 2.98 -11.37
C ILE A 78 21.14 2.34 -10.28
N THR A 79 21.33 1.01 -10.33
CA THR A 79 22.17 0.29 -9.37
C THR A 79 23.67 0.58 -9.55
N SER A 80 24.13 0.84 -10.78
CA SER A 80 25.48 1.35 -11.07
C SER A 80 25.69 2.72 -10.42
N ALA A 81 24.79 3.68 -10.62
CA ALA A 81 24.93 5.02 -10.03
C ALA A 81 25.00 5.00 -8.50
N MET A 82 24.17 4.17 -7.85
CA MET A 82 24.24 3.96 -6.39
C MET A 82 25.58 3.34 -5.95
N ALA A 83 26.08 2.33 -6.68
CA ALA A 83 27.35 1.68 -6.36
C ALA A 83 28.56 2.60 -6.59
N GLU A 84 28.55 3.37 -7.68
CA GLU A 84 29.59 4.34 -8.03
C GLU A 84 29.65 5.48 -7.01
N TYR A 85 28.50 6.01 -6.58
CA TYR A 85 28.44 6.98 -5.47
C TYR A 85 28.96 6.37 -4.16
N SER A 86 28.55 5.14 -3.83
CA SER A 86 29.01 4.44 -2.62
C SER A 86 30.51 4.15 -2.61
N LEU A 87 31.14 3.97 -3.78
CA LEU A 87 32.60 3.85 -3.91
C LEU A 87 33.28 5.22 -3.80
N GLY A 88 32.69 6.27 -4.38
CA GLY A 88 33.17 7.65 -4.26
C GLY A 88 33.31 8.13 -2.82
N LEU A 89 32.42 7.69 -1.92
CA LEU A 89 32.49 7.97 -0.48
C LEU A 89 33.74 7.40 0.23
N SER A 90 34.54 6.55 -0.42
CA SER A 90 35.84 6.07 0.09
C SER A 90 37.05 6.90 -0.37
N THR A 91 36.82 7.97 -1.15
CA THR A 91 37.86 8.88 -1.67
C THR A 91 37.80 10.25 -0.99
N VAL A 92 38.90 11.00 -0.99
CA VAL A 92 38.95 12.34 -0.37
C VAL A 92 38.08 13.34 -1.16
N GLU A 93 38.03 13.17 -2.48
CA GLU A 93 37.35 14.03 -3.43
C GLU A 93 35.84 13.73 -3.52
N GLY A 94 35.45 12.46 -3.35
CA GLY A 94 34.06 12.00 -3.43
C GLY A 94 33.32 11.92 -2.08
N TYR A 95 34.03 11.96 -0.94
CA TYR A 95 33.38 11.91 0.37
C TYR A 95 32.58 13.20 0.66
N LYS A 96 31.30 13.01 0.99
CA LYS A 96 30.41 14.05 1.53
C LYS A 96 29.70 13.50 2.76
N GLY A 97 29.66 14.29 3.84
CA GLY A 97 28.95 13.97 5.07
C GLY A 97 27.45 14.23 4.93
N TYR A 98 26.88 14.98 5.88
CA TYR A 98 25.52 15.51 5.74
C TYR A 98 25.38 16.37 4.47
N GLY A 99 24.26 16.21 3.77
CA GLY A 99 23.77 17.17 2.79
C GLY A 99 22.67 18.03 3.40
N ALA A 100 22.03 18.88 2.59
CA ALA A 100 20.82 19.58 3.02
C ALA A 100 19.70 18.59 3.37
N GLU A 101 18.98 18.85 4.47
CA GLU A 101 17.91 18.00 4.99
C GLU A 101 16.72 17.92 4.03
N GLN A 102 16.50 18.98 3.24
CA GLN A 102 15.56 19.05 2.11
C GLN A 102 15.93 18.12 0.94
N GLY A 103 17.17 17.65 0.85
CA GLY A 103 17.71 16.87 -0.26
C GLY A 103 18.65 17.64 -1.19
N ASN A 104 19.37 16.89 -2.03
CA ASN A 104 20.27 17.40 -3.05
C ASN A 104 19.51 18.31 -4.03
N GLU A 105 20.00 19.54 -4.21
CA GLU A 105 19.48 20.54 -5.15
C GLU A 105 19.33 19.99 -6.57
N GLU A 106 20.31 19.22 -7.05
CA GLU A 106 20.24 18.57 -8.36
C GLU A 106 19.05 17.60 -8.46
N LEU A 107 18.75 16.85 -7.40
CA LEU A 107 17.62 15.91 -7.38
C LEU A 107 16.28 16.65 -7.24
N ARG A 108 16.20 17.67 -6.37
CA ARG A 108 15.01 18.54 -6.25
C ARG A 108 14.66 19.18 -7.58
N LYS A 109 15.67 19.73 -8.27
CA LYS A 109 15.55 20.34 -9.59
C LYS A 109 15.13 19.35 -10.66
N VAL A 110 15.80 18.19 -10.75
CA VAL A 110 15.44 17.17 -11.75
C VAL A 110 14.05 16.59 -11.48
N ILE A 111 13.58 16.49 -10.23
CA ILE A 111 12.18 16.16 -9.91
C ILE A 111 11.23 17.23 -10.47
N ALA A 112 11.47 18.52 -10.22
CA ALA A 112 10.65 19.61 -10.73
C ALA A 112 10.63 19.65 -12.27
N GLU A 113 11.79 19.63 -12.92
CA GLU A 113 11.93 19.69 -14.40
C GLU A 113 11.38 18.46 -15.14
N THR A 114 11.28 17.30 -14.46
CA THR A 114 10.92 16.02 -15.09
C THR A 114 9.50 15.54 -14.77
N ILE A 115 9.02 15.78 -13.54
CA ILE A 115 7.73 15.28 -13.05
C ILE A 115 6.68 16.40 -13.05
N TYR A 116 7.05 17.58 -12.57
CA TYR A 116 6.18 18.76 -12.47
C TYR A 116 6.39 19.75 -13.63
N LYS A 117 6.89 19.23 -14.75
CA LYS A 117 7.17 20.00 -15.97
C LYS A 117 5.90 20.73 -16.42
N ASP A 118 6.05 22.01 -16.74
CA ASP A 118 4.99 22.92 -17.16
C ASP A 118 3.88 23.20 -16.10
N MET A 119 3.99 22.65 -14.88
CA MET A 119 3.06 22.89 -13.75
C MET A 119 3.50 24.06 -12.84
N GLY A 120 4.70 24.60 -13.07
CA GLY A 120 5.22 25.78 -12.37
C GLY A 120 5.84 25.53 -10.99
N ILE A 121 6.03 24.27 -10.60
CA ILE A 121 6.71 23.89 -9.34
C ILE A 121 8.21 24.20 -9.44
N GLN A 122 8.77 24.80 -8.39
CA GLN A 122 10.20 25.11 -8.24
C GLN A 122 10.94 24.01 -7.47
N ASP A 123 12.27 23.95 -7.59
CA ASP A 123 13.07 23.00 -6.80
C ASP A 123 13.01 23.30 -5.29
N THR A 124 12.80 24.56 -4.91
CA THR A 124 12.63 25.01 -3.52
C THR A 124 11.35 24.48 -2.86
N GLU A 125 10.36 24.09 -3.64
CA GLU A 125 9.08 23.53 -3.17
C GLU A 125 9.15 22.00 -2.98
N VAL A 126 10.23 21.34 -3.41
CA VAL A 126 10.43 19.88 -3.36
C VAL A 126 11.26 19.47 -2.13
N PHE A 127 10.75 18.53 -1.34
CA PHE A 127 11.41 17.96 -0.16
C PHE A 127 11.68 16.46 -0.39
N VAL A 128 12.94 16.03 -0.46
CA VAL A 128 13.32 14.63 -0.72
C VAL A 128 13.39 13.84 0.59
N SER A 129 12.77 12.65 0.60
CA SER A 129 12.59 11.84 1.80
C SER A 129 12.96 10.36 1.65
N ASP A 130 12.96 9.65 2.77
CA ASP A 130 13.05 8.18 2.87
C ASP A 130 11.75 7.44 2.48
N GLY A 131 10.78 8.16 1.89
CA GLY A 131 9.59 7.64 1.23
C GLY A 131 8.27 8.11 1.84
N ALA A 132 7.22 8.18 1.00
CA ALA A 132 5.90 8.71 1.32
C ALA A 132 5.32 8.34 2.70
N GLN A 133 5.48 7.10 3.18
CA GLN A 133 4.97 6.69 4.50
C GLN A 133 5.63 7.45 5.67
N CYS A 134 6.91 7.82 5.53
CA CYS A 134 7.58 8.67 6.51
C CYS A 134 7.06 10.11 6.42
N ASP A 135 6.88 10.64 5.21
CA ASP A 135 6.37 12.01 5.01
C ASP A 135 4.92 12.19 5.45
N ILE A 136 4.05 11.19 5.27
CA ILE A 136 2.70 11.19 5.84
C ILE A 136 2.76 11.39 7.37
N ALA A 137 3.69 10.73 8.06
CA ALA A 137 3.88 10.93 9.49
C ALA A 137 4.48 12.32 9.84
N ARG A 138 5.36 12.88 8.99
CA ARG A 138 5.92 14.24 9.14
C ARG A 138 4.84 15.33 8.91
N LEU A 139 3.97 15.15 7.92
CA LEU A 139 2.83 16.03 7.64
C LEU A 139 1.79 15.97 8.77
N GLN A 140 1.53 14.78 9.33
CA GLN A 140 0.66 14.68 10.51
C GLN A 140 1.28 15.34 11.75
N LEU A 141 2.60 15.32 11.89
CA LEU A 141 3.32 16.10 12.92
C LEU A 141 3.26 17.62 12.66
N LEU A 142 3.29 18.06 11.39
CA LEU A 142 3.11 19.45 10.97
C LEU A 142 1.70 19.97 11.32
N PHE A 143 0.65 19.21 11.01
CA PHE A 143 -0.74 19.61 11.29
C PHE A 143 -1.12 19.46 12.77
N GLY A 144 -0.49 18.53 13.49
CA GLY A 144 -0.73 18.28 14.91
C GLY A 144 -2.08 17.58 15.20
N SER A 145 -2.51 17.64 16.46
CA SER A 145 -3.67 16.91 16.98
C SER A 145 -5.02 17.59 16.73
N ASN A 146 -5.04 18.87 16.36
CA ASN A 146 -6.23 19.72 16.44
C ASN A 146 -6.95 19.91 15.09
N VAL A 147 -6.55 19.16 14.07
CA VAL A 147 -7.18 19.15 12.74
C VAL A 147 -8.13 17.96 12.59
N THR A 148 -9.20 18.16 11.83
CA THR A 148 -10.08 17.10 11.33
C THR A 148 -9.57 16.58 9.98
N ILE A 149 -9.76 15.29 9.72
CA ILE A 149 -9.27 14.65 8.50
C ILE A 149 -10.39 13.93 7.74
N ALA A 150 -10.44 14.13 6.42
CA ALA A 150 -11.19 13.31 5.50
C ALA A 150 -10.25 12.35 4.78
N VAL A 151 -10.73 11.13 4.51
CA VAL A 151 -9.97 10.09 3.81
C VAL A 151 -10.88 9.40 2.78
N GLN A 152 -10.34 8.94 1.66
CA GLN A 152 -11.07 7.99 0.79
C GLN A 152 -11.46 6.73 1.61
N ASP A 153 -12.57 6.09 1.26
CA ASP A 153 -12.98 4.79 1.84
C ASP A 153 -13.41 3.85 0.71
N PRO A 154 -12.65 2.80 0.36
CA PRO A 154 -11.40 2.36 0.99
C PRO A 154 -10.15 3.17 0.60
N THR A 155 -9.11 3.10 1.43
CA THR A 155 -7.82 3.79 1.24
C THR A 155 -6.66 3.09 1.95
N PHE A 156 -5.43 3.51 1.64
CA PHE A 156 -4.21 3.02 2.31
C PHE A 156 -4.23 3.38 3.81
N PRO A 157 -4.14 2.39 4.74
CA PRO A 157 -4.45 2.63 6.16
C PRO A 157 -3.49 3.59 6.89
N ALA A 158 -2.34 3.94 6.31
CA ALA A 158 -1.39 4.84 6.98
C ALA A 158 -1.95 6.26 7.23
N TYR A 159 -2.87 6.77 6.40
CA TYR A 159 -3.47 8.09 6.62
C TYR A 159 -4.34 8.10 7.90
N VAL A 160 -5.12 7.02 8.09
CA VAL A 160 -5.97 6.80 9.26
C VAL A 160 -5.13 6.53 10.51
N ASP A 161 -4.22 5.55 10.46
CA ASP A 161 -3.41 5.14 11.61
C ASP A 161 -2.52 6.27 12.14
N SER A 162 -1.92 7.08 11.24
CA SER A 162 -1.12 8.23 11.66
C SER A 162 -1.97 9.32 12.33
N GLY A 163 -3.19 9.57 11.85
CA GLY A 163 -4.11 10.52 12.48
C GLY A 163 -4.58 10.06 13.86
N ILE A 164 -4.85 8.76 14.03
CA ILE A 164 -5.16 8.16 15.34
C ILE A 164 -3.99 8.36 16.30
N ILE A 165 -2.75 8.07 15.87
CA ILE A 165 -1.53 8.19 16.68
C ILE A 165 -1.28 9.65 17.10
N LEU A 166 -1.47 10.62 16.20
CA LEU A 166 -1.37 12.05 16.50
C LEU A 166 -2.52 12.57 17.38
N GLY A 167 -3.64 11.87 17.44
CA GLY A 167 -4.79 12.21 18.29
C GLY A 167 -5.89 13.03 17.62
N GLN A 168 -5.88 13.07 16.28
CA GLN A 168 -6.91 13.72 15.45
C GLN A 168 -8.27 12.99 15.51
N THR A 169 -8.34 11.83 16.19
CA THR A 169 -9.55 11.00 16.28
C THR A 169 -10.03 10.83 17.72
N GLY A 170 -11.34 10.63 17.85
CA GLY A 170 -11.94 9.98 19.02
C GLY A 170 -11.70 8.46 19.01
N GLU A 171 -12.53 7.75 19.78
CA GLU A 171 -12.50 6.28 19.82
C GLU A 171 -12.93 5.62 18.52
N TYR A 172 -12.55 4.35 18.36
CA TYR A 172 -13.12 3.43 17.38
C TYR A 172 -14.62 3.29 17.62
N ALA A 173 -15.41 3.51 16.57
CA ALA A 173 -16.85 3.36 16.53
C ALA A 173 -17.24 2.00 15.94
N ASP A 174 -18.55 1.76 15.82
CA ASP A 174 -19.06 0.62 15.08
C ASP A 174 -18.67 0.67 13.59
N TYR A 175 -18.79 -0.48 12.92
CA TYR A 175 -18.57 -0.63 11.46
C TYR A 175 -17.20 -0.13 10.96
N GLY A 176 -16.12 -0.35 11.73
CA GLY A 176 -14.75 -0.16 11.23
C GLY A 176 -14.28 1.29 11.11
N ARG A 177 -14.99 2.24 11.73
CA ARG A 177 -14.69 3.68 11.64
C ARG A 177 -14.07 4.22 12.94
N TYR A 178 -13.35 5.32 12.82
CA TYR A 178 -12.89 6.12 13.96
C TYR A 178 -13.66 7.43 14.02
N ASN A 179 -14.13 7.81 15.21
CA ASN A 179 -14.83 9.08 15.42
C ASN A 179 -13.93 10.26 15.06
N GLY A 180 -14.46 11.26 14.36
CA GLY A 180 -13.71 12.45 13.92
C GLY A 180 -13.02 12.33 12.55
N ILE A 181 -12.99 11.14 11.94
CA ILE A 181 -12.60 10.98 10.53
C ILE A 181 -13.84 11.00 9.64
N GLU A 182 -13.80 11.78 8.55
CA GLU A 182 -14.82 11.75 7.50
C GLU A 182 -14.44 10.73 6.40
N TYR A 183 -15.17 9.62 6.33
CA TYR A 183 -14.90 8.53 5.39
C TYR A 183 -15.59 8.77 4.04
N MET A 184 -14.83 9.24 3.05
CA MET A 184 -15.29 9.59 1.71
C MET A 184 -15.48 8.32 0.86
N ARG A 185 -16.66 7.69 0.94
CA ARG A 185 -17.00 6.44 0.24
C ARG A 185 -16.72 6.49 -1.27
N CYS A 186 -15.88 5.57 -1.74
CA CYS A 186 -15.46 5.37 -3.13
C CYS A 186 -15.78 3.92 -3.56
N ALA A 187 -16.75 3.74 -4.45
CA ALA A 187 -17.34 2.44 -4.76
C ALA A 187 -17.78 2.33 -6.23
N PRO A 188 -18.17 1.14 -6.74
CA PRO A 188 -18.61 0.97 -8.12
C PRO A 188 -19.76 1.90 -8.51
N GLU A 189 -20.73 2.13 -7.61
CA GLU A 189 -21.91 2.98 -7.87
C GLU A 189 -21.59 4.47 -8.08
N ASN A 190 -20.45 4.96 -7.56
CA ASN A 190 -20.00 6.34 -7.76
C ASN A 190 -18.70 6.44 -8.56
N HIS A 191 -18.37 5.38 -9.31
CA HIS A 191 -17.15 5.28 -10.13
C HIS A 191 -15.87 5.58 -9.32
N PHE A 192 -15.82 5.07 -8.09
CA PHE A 192 -14.72 5.22 -7.13
C PHE A 192 -14.29 6.67 -6.85
N PHE A 193 -15.23 7.62 -6.97
CA PHE A 193 -15.03 9.01 -6.59
C PHE A 193 -16.16 9.47 -5.67
N PRO A 194 -15.86 10.14 -4.54
CA PRO A 194 -16.85 10.37 -3.51
C PRO A 194 -17.81 11.51 -3.90
N ILE A 195 -19.06 11.41 -3.43
CA ILE A 195 -20.11 12.39 -3.73
C ILE A 195 -19.88 13.65 -2.87
N LEU A 196 -19.07 14.58 -3.39
CA LEU A 196 -18.53 15.73 -2.63
C LEU A 196 -19.59 16.61 -1.93
N SER A 197 -20.83 16.65 -2.43
CA SER A 197 -21.94 17.38 -1.79
C SER A 197 -22.38 16.80 -0.43
N ASN A 198 -21.98 15.56 -0.14
CA ASN A 198 -22.43 14.80 1.04
C ASN A 198 -21.32 14.68 2.09
N ILE A 199 -20.13 15.22 1.82
CA ILE A 199 -18.93 15.13 2.67
C ILE A 199 -18.89 16.36 3.58
N LYS A 200 -18.71 16.15 4.89
CA LYS A 200 -18.49 17.26 5.82
C LYS A 200 -17.16 17.97 5.53
N PRO A 201 -17.10 19.32 5.59
CA PRO A 201 -15.83 20.03 5.56
C PRO A 201 -14.89 19.54 6.66
N THR A 202 -13.63 19.28 6.30
CA THR A 202 -12.52 18.95 7.20
C THR A 202 -11.33 19.85 6.91
N ASP A 203 -10.40 19.97 7.85
CA ASP A 203 -9.19 20.77 7.67
C ASP A 203 -8.23 20.12 6.65
N ILE A 204 -8.06 18.79 6.72
CA ILE A 204 -7.20 18.01 5.82
C ILE A 204 -8.04 17.01 5.00
N ILE A 205 -7.66 16.77 3.74
CA ILE A 205 -8.25 15.77 2.86
C ILE A 205 -7.15 14.88 2.28
N PHE A 206 -7.02 13.64 2.75
CA PHE A 206 -6.10 12.65 2.16
C PHE A 206 -6.76 11.98 0.94
N PHE A 207 -6.14 12.14 -0.23
CA PHE A 207 -6.66 11.65 -1.50
C PHE A 207 -5.57 10.98 -2.34
N CYS A 208 -5.67 9.67 -2.56
CA CYS A 208 -4.71 8.92 -3.36
C CYS A 208 -5.24 8.74 -4.81
N SER A 209 -4.38 8.94 -5.81
CA SER A 209 -4.69 8.75 -7.22
C SER A 209 -3.44 8.39 -8.03
N PRO A 210 -3.35 7.18 -8.63
CA PRO A 210 -4.28 6.05 -8.53
C PRO A 210 -4.46 5.52 -7.10
N ASN A 211 -5.71 5.39 -6.65
CA ASN A 211 -6.07 4.99 -5.28
C ASN A 211 -5.65 3.54 -4.98
N ASN A 212 -4.98 3.37 -3.86
CA ASN A 212 -4.76 2.08 -3.20
C ASN A 212 -5.87 1.86 -2.17
N PRO A 213 -6.78 0.87 -2.31
CA PRO A 213 -6.61 -0.37 -3.08
C PRO A 213 -7.35 -0.45 -4.43
N THR A 214 -8.25 0.49 -4.76
CA THR A 214 -9.24 0.28 -5.85
C THR A 214 -8.63 0.28 -7.26
N GLY A 215 -7.47 0.92 -7.43
CA GLY A 215 -6.81 1.12 -8.71
C GLY A 215 -7.42 2.25 -9.56
N HIS A 216 -8.40 2.98 -9.02
CA HIS A 216 -9.02 4.10 -9.71
C HIS A 216 -8.09 5.31 -9.79
N ALA A 217 -7.94 5.89 -10.98
CA ALA A 217 -7.29 7.19 -11.17
C ALA A 217 -8.37 8.25 -11.34
N ALA A 218 -8.29 9.33 -10.57
CA ALA A 218 -9.28 10.39 -10.65
C ALA A 218 -9.12 11.20 -11.94
N SER A 219 -10.22 11.38 -12.68
CA SER A 219 -10.21 12.15 -13.93
C SER A 219 -9.97 13.64 -13.68
N ARG A 220 -9.62 14.39 -14.73
CA ARG A 220 -9.42 15.85 -14.63
C ARG A 220 -10.65 16.56 -14.04
N ASP A 221 -11.84 16.21 -14.49
CA ASP A 221 -13.11 16.74 -13.98
C ASP A 221 -13.39 16.38 -12.51
N GLN A 222 -12.92 15.22 -12.06
CA GLN A 222 -13.01 14.79 -10.66
C GLN A 222 -12.05 15.61 -9.79
N LEU A 223 -10.81 15.82 -10.24
CA LEU A 223 -9.82 16.60 -9.49
C LEU A 223 -10.09 18.12 -9.51
N VAL A 224 -10.66 18.67 -10.59
CA VAL A 224 -11.19 20.05 -10.60
C VAL A 224 -12.20 20.24 -9.47
N LYS A 225 -13.20 19.35 -9.36
CA LYS A 225 -14.22 19.42 -8.30
C LYS A 225 -13.64 19.24 -6.90
N LEU A 226 -12.62 18.38 -6.75
CA LEU A 226 -11.91 18.22 -5.47
C LEU A 226 -11.22 19.53 -5.04
N VAL A 227 -10.51 20.19 -5.96
CA VAL A 227 -9.85 21.49 -5.73
C VAL A 227 -10.88 22.60 -5.45
N GLU A 228 -11.98 22.66 -6.20
CA GLU A 228 -13.08 23.60 -5.95
C GLU A 228 -13.69 23.45 -4.55
N ILE A 229 -13.87 22.21 -4.07
CA ILE A 229 -14.42 21.94 -2.73
C ILE A 229 -13.39 22.24 -1.64
N ALA A 230 -12.11 21.89 -1.82
CA ALA A 230 -11.05 22.27 -0.89
C ALA A 230 -10.94 23.79 -0.74
N LYS A 231 -10.91 24.54 -1.86
CA LYS A 231 -10.90 26.02 -1.86
C LYS A 231 -12.15 26.63 -1.22
N ARG A 232 -13.32 26.00 -1.36
CA ARG A 232 -14.56 26.46 -0.73
C ARG A 232 -14.57 26.24 0.78
N ASN A 233 -14.00 25.13 1.24
CA ASN A 233 -13.98 24.73 2.64
C ASN A 233 -12.81 25.35 3.43
N GLY A 234 -11.75 25.78 2.75
CA GLY A 234 -10.47 26.14 3.37
C GLY A 234 -9.60 24.91 3.72
N SER A 235 -9.86 23.78 3.07
CA SER A 235 -9.18 22.50 3.33
C SER A 235 -7.83 22.38 2.60
N ILE A 236 -6.89 21.67 3.20
CA ILE A 236 -5.63 21.25 2.57
C ILE A 236 -5.80 19.82 2.03
N ILE A 237 -5.59 19.63 0.73
CA ILE A 237 -5.47 18.31 0.11
C ILE A 237 -4.05 17.78 0.35
N VAL A 238 -3.93 16.56 0.87
CA VAL A 238 -2.70 15.77 0.79
C VAL A 238 -2.91 14.71 -0.29
N PHE A 239 -2.35 14.97 -1.47
CA PHE A 239 -2.50 14.14 -2.67
C PHE A 239 -1.39 13.09 -2.73
N ASP A 240 -1.73 11.80 -2.71
CA ASP A 240 -0.74 10.73 -2.84
C ASP A 240 -0.68 10.26 -4.31
N SER A 241 0.42 10.61 -4.98
CA SER A 241 0.69 10.29 -6.39
C SER A 241 1.63 9.10 -6.56
N ALA A 242 1.88 8.28 -5.52
CA ALA A 242 2.90 7.23 -5.55
C ALA A 242 2.70 6.15 -6.62
N TYR A 243 1.51 6.03 -7.22
CA TYR A 243 1.21 5.15 -8.36
C TYR A 243 1.03 5.88 -9.70
N ALA A 244 1.19 7.20 -9.79
CA ALA A 244 0.91 7.99 -10.99
C ALA A 244 1.71 7.55 -12.24
N ALA A 245 2.88 6.96 -12.06
CA ALA A 245 3.66 6.35 -13.15
C ALA A 245 2.96 5.18 -13.86
N TYR A 246 1.92 4.59 -13.25
CA TYR A 246 1.13 3.49 -13.80
C TYR A 246 -0.09 3.92 -14.63
N VAL A 247 -0.48 5.20 -14.60
CA VAL A 247 -1.65 5.71 -15.35
C VAL A 247 -1.51 5.42 -16.87
N SER A 248 -2.56 4.88 -17.47
CA SER A 248 -2.68 4.53 -18.89
C SER A 248 -3.52 5.50 -19.72
N ASP A 249 -4.47 6.17 -19.08
CA ASP A 249 -5.42 7.09 -19.71
C ASP A 249 -5.04 8.56 -19.46
N ASP A 250 -5.92 9.49 -19.85
CA ASP A 250 -5.73 10.94 -19.75
C ASP A 250 -5.98 11.51 -18.33
N SER A 251 -6.03 10.65 -17.30
CA SER A 251 -6.14 11.08 -15.89
C SER A 251 -4.86 11.83 -15.46
N PRO A 252 -4.98 12.97 -14.75
CA PRO A 252 -3.83 13.69 -14.24
C PRO A 252 -2.93 12.82 -13.34
N ARG A 253 -1.62 12.98 -13.51
CA ARG A 253 -0.57 12.33 -12.75
C ARG A 253 -0.12 13.15 -11.54
N SER A 254 -0.36 14.46 -11.56
CA SER A 254 -0.19 15.35 -10.42
C SER A 254 -1.44 16.20 -10.19
N ILE A 255 -1.68 16.58 -8.93
CA ILE A 255 -2.72 17.56 -8.58
C ILE A 255 -2.42 18.95 -9.15
N TYR A 256 -1.15 19.28 -9.41
CA TYR A 256 -0.71 20.57 -9.95
C TYR A 256 -1.00 20.76 -11.44
N GLU A 257 -1.51 19.73 -12.13
CA GLU A 257 -2.16 19.88 -13.43
C GLU A 257 -3.53 20.59 -13.37
N ILE A 258 -4.07 20.81 -12.16
CA ILE A 258 -5.36 21.47 -11.93
C ILE A 258 -5.14 22.93 -11.53
N PRO A 259 -5.66 23.92 -12.29
CA PRO A 259 -5.52 25.33 -11.95
C PRO A 259 -6.02 25.68 -10.55
N GLY A 260 -5.22 26.44 -9.80
CA GLY A 260 -5.54 26.85 -8.42
C GLY A 260 -5.36 25.77 -7.35
N SER A 261 -4.87 24.57 -7.70
CA SER A 261 -4.53 23.53 -6.71
C SER A 261 -3.38 23.92 -5.79
N LYS A 262 -2.42 24.73 -6.27
CA LYS A 262 -1.27 25.18 -5.47
C LYS A 262 -1.65 26.00 -4.23
N GLU A 263 -2.82 26.62 -4.24
CA GLU A 263 -3.40 27.33 -3.08
C GLU A 263 -3.92 26.39 -1.98
N VAL A 264 -4.10 25.08 -2.27
CA VAL A 264 -4.76 24.11 -1.38
C VAL A 264 -4.13 22.71 -1.33
N ALA A 265 -3.07 22.39 -2.08
CA ALA A 265 -2.60 21.02 -2.24
C ALA A 265 -1.10 20.82 -1.93
N ILE A 266 -0.83 19.82 -1.09
CA ILE A 266 0.46 19.15 -0.90
C ILE A 266 0.43 17.86 -1.71
N GLU A 267 1.49 17.56 -2.47
CA GLU A 267 1.64 16.26 -3.14
C GLU A 267 2.73 15.42 -2.48
N VAL A 268 2.47 14.14 -2.23
CA VAL A 268 3.42 13.16 -1.70
C VAL A 268 3.58 12.02 -2.69
N SER A 269 4.81 11.58 -2.94
CA SER A 269 5.09 10.53 -3.91
C SER A 269 6.31 9.67 -3.55
N SER A 270 6.56 8.60 -4.31
CA SER A 270 7.69 7.70 -4.03
C SER A 270 8.21 6.91 -5.23
N PHE A 271 9.54 6.83 -5.33
CA PHE A 271 10.25 5.89 -6.19
C PHE A 271 10.00 4.42 -5.84
N SER A 272 9.41 4.11 -4.66
CA SER A 272 9.15 2.75 -4.21
C SER A 272 8.39 1.92 -5.24
N LYS A 273 7.38 2.51 -5.90
CA LYS A 273 6.47 1.79 -6.79
C LYS A 273 6.85 1.93 -8.26
N SER A 274 7.43 3.07 -8.66
CA SER A 274 7.87 3.33 -10.04
C SER A 274 9.26 2.75 -10.36
N ALA A 275 10.17 2.72 -9.38
CA ALA A 275 11.56 2.31 -9.57
C ALA A 275 12.00 1.07 -8.77
N GLY A 276 11.09 0.46 -8.00
CA GLY A 276 11.39 -0.70 -7.16
C GLY A 276 12.13 -0.37 -5.87
N PHE A 277 12.07 0.89 -5.40
CA PHE A 277 12.82 1.36 -4.23
C PHE A 277 12.15 1.01 -2.88
N THR A 278 11.29 -0.01 -2.83
CA THR A 278 10.55 -0.39 -1.61
C THR A 278 11.44 -0.63 -0.40
N GLY A 279 12.55 -1.36 -0.60
CA GLY A 279 13.63 -1.55 0.38
C GLY A 279 14.78 -0.54 0.29
N VAL A 280 14.85 0.27 -0.78
CA VAL A 280 15.94 1.25 -1.01
C VAL A 280 15.63 2.62 -0.38
N ARG A 281 14.34 2.96 -0.20
CA ARG A 281 13.83 4.11 0.57
C ARG A 281 14.10 5.49 -0.04
N LEU A 282 13.28 5.88 -1.02
CA LEU A 282 13.24 7.25 -1.55
C LEU A 282 11.81 7.69 -1.88
N GLY A 283 11.51 8.95 -1.59
CA GLY A 283 10.32 9.66 -2.05
C GLY A 283 10.52 11.16 -2.02
N TRP A 284 9.44 11.89 -2.20
CA TRP A 284 9.44 13.34 -2.04
C TRP A 284 8.04 13.85 -1.69
N THR A 285 8.01 15.04 -1.11
CA THR A 285 6.81 15.85 -0.88
C THR A 285 6.98 17.19 -1.58
N VAL A 286 5.92 17.72 -2.18
CA VAL A 286 5.87 19.07 -2.76
C VAL A 286 4.93 19.93 -1.94
N ILE A 287 5.40 21.11 -1.52
CA ILE A 287 4.58 22.12 -0.84
C ILE A 287 4.77 23.46 -1.56
N PRO A 288 3.73 23.97 -2.26
CA PRO A 288 3.84 25.23 -2.98
C PRO A 288 4.05 26.44 -2.06
N GLU A 289 4.77 27.46 -2.53
CA GLU A 289 4.89 28.75 -1.82
C GLU A 289 3.54 29.48 -1.71
N GLU A 290 2.60 29.16 -2.61
CA GLU A 290 1.20 29.65 -2.61
C GLU A 290 0.33 29.04 -1.50
N LEU A 291 0.77 27.95 -0.86
CA LEU A 291 -0.01 27.26 0.19
C LEU A 291 0.24 27.90 1.56
N ALA A 292 -0.81 28.50 2.14
CA ALA A 292 -0.76 29.19 3.43
C ALA A 292 -1.85 28.74 4.40
N TYR A 293 -1.56 28.83 5.70
CA TYR A 293 -2.55 28.71 6.77
C TYR A 293 -3.53 29.90 6.76
N SER A 294 -4.64 29.78 7.50
CA SER A 294 -5.68 30.82 7.63
C SER A 294 -5.22 32.19 8.15
N ASN A 295 -4.00 32.29 8.69
CA ASN A 295 -3.36 33.53 9.11
C ASN A 295 -2.40 34.14 8.05
N GLY A 296 -2.26 33.51 6.87
CA GLY A 296 -1.34 33.91 5.80
C GLY A 296 0.11 33.41 5.95
N SER A 297 0.42 32.58 6.96
CA SER A 297 1.76 31.98 7.09
C SER A 297 1.94 30.82 6.10
N PRO A 298 3.02 30.76 5.31
CA PRO A 298 3.22 29.72 4.29
C PRO A 298 3.60 28.38 4.92
N ILE A 299 2.89 27.32 4.53
CA ILE A 299 3.03 25.97 5.11
C ILE A 299 4.41 25.37 4.85
N LEU A 300 5.03 25.71 3.70
CA LEU A 300 6.38 25.31 3.31
C LEU A 300 7.43 25.60 4.40
N LYS A 301 7.32 26.71 5.13
CA LYS A 301 8.32 27.09 6.16
C LYS A 301 8.21 26.23 7.42
N ASP A 302 7.01 25.87 7.82
CA ASP A 302 6.82 25.01 8.99
C ASP A 302 7.14 23.54 8.64
N PHE A 303 6.94 23.10 7.39
CA PHE A 303 7.42 21.78 6.95
C PHE A 303 8.94 21.71 6.85
N ASP A 304 9.62 22.73 6.33
CA ASP A 304 11.08 22.83 6.40
C ASP A 304 11.58 22.79 7.86
N ARG A 305 10.87 23.47 8.78
CA ARG A 305 11.16 23.41 10.21
C ARG A 305 10.94 22.00 10.81
N ILE A 306 9.96 21.24 10.35
CA ILE A 306 9.78 19.81 10.72
C ILE A 306 10.92 18.96 10.15
N ILE A 307 11.27 19.11 8.88
CA ILE A 307 12.34 18.37 8.21
C ILE A 307 13.68 18.61 8.93
N THR A 308 14.07 19.87 9.15
CA THR A 308 15.29 20.27 9.89
C THR A 308 15.24 20.00 11.41
N THR A 309 14.19 19.36 11.93
CA THR A 309 14.11 18.89 13.33
C THR A 309 14.08 17.37 13.43
N CYS A 310 13.40 16.71 12.50
CA CYS A 310 13.04 15.29 12.58
C CYS A 310 13.68 14.44 11.46
N PHE A 311 14.62 15.00 10.70
CA PHE A 311 15.32 14.33 9.62
C PHE A 311 16.71 14.94 9.37
N ASN A 312 17.64 14.14 8.86
CA ASN A 312 19.01 14.57 8.49
C ASN A 312 19.25 14.42 6.98
N GLY A 313 18.18 14.49 6.17
CA GLY A 313 18.18 14.22 4.74
C GLY A 313 18.14 12.73 4.37
N ALA A 314 17.67 12.44 3.15
CA ALA A 314 17.67 11.08 2.60
C ALA A 314 19.08 10.59 2.27
N SER A 315 19.32 9.27 2.30
CA SER A 315 20.65 8.69 2.03
C SER A 315 21.23 9.17 0.69
N ASN A 316 22.45 9.71 0.71
CA ASN A 316 23.08 10.31 -0.46
C ASN A 316 23.35 9.30 -1.59
N ILE A 317 23.72 8.05 -1.25
CA ILE A 317 23.78 6.90 -2.18
C ILE A 317 22.43 6.70 -2.88
N VAL A 318 21.33 6.76 -2.14
CA VAL A 318 19.97 6.54 -2.66
C VAL A 318 19.51 7.72 -3.51
N GLN A 319 19.87 8.95 -3.14
CA GLN A 319 19.61 10.15 -3.96
C GLN A 319 20.32 10.09 -5.32
N ALA A 320 21.55 9.53 -5.39
CA ALA A 320 22.21 9.25 -6.68
C ALA A 320 21.43 8.21 -7.52
N GLY A 321 20.82 7.21 -6.88
CA GLY A 321 19.84 6.32 -7.51
C GLY A 321 18.62 7.07 -8.06
N GLY A 322 18.08 8.02 -7.29
CA GLY A 322 16.96 8.89 -7.69
C GLY A 322 17.28 9.74 -8.92
N LEU A 323 18.47 10.34 -8.98
CA LEU A 323 18.95 11.05 -10.18
C LEU A 323 19.04 10.10 -11.38
N ALA A 324 19.61 8.91 -11.20
CA ALA A 324 19.68 7.92 -12.27
C ALA A 324 18.30 7.45 -12.74
N CYS A 325 17.29 7.34 -11.87
CA CYS A 325 15.90 7.03 -12.24
C CYS A 325 15.28 8.06 -13.20
N LEU A 326 15.64 9.35 -13.04
CA LEU A 326 15.09 10.45 -13.83
C LEU A 326 15.91 10.79 -15.08
N SER A 327 17.09 10.18 -15.25
CA SER A 327 17.82 10.19 -16.53
C SER A 327 16.99 9.57 -17.67
N LYS A 328 17.27 9.94 -18.92
CA LYS A 328 16.52 9.45 -20.11
C LYS A 328 16.62 7.92 -20.23
N GLU A 329 17.80 7.38 -19.98
CA GLU A 329 18.10 5.95 -19.97
C GLU A 329 17.42 5.25 -18.79
N GLY A 330 17.42 5.88 -17.60
CA GLY A 330 16.71 5.39 -16.42
C GLY A 330 15.21 5.30 -16.65
N GLN A 331 14.57 6.39 -17.05
CA GLN A 331 13.14 6.41 -17.40
C GLN A 331 12.78 5.37 -18.46
N LYS A 332 13.62 5.22 -19.49
CA LYS A 332 13.43 4.22 -20.55
C LYS A 332 13.39 2.80 -20.00
N ASP A 333 14.28 2.44 -19.08
CA ASP A 333 14.27 1.11 -18.46
C ASP A 333 13.13 0.96 -17.42
N LEU A 334 12.84 2.01 -16.64
CA LEU A 334 11.72 2.04 -15.70
C LEU A 334 10.36 1.85 -16.41
N HIS A 335 10.15 2.47 -17.57
CA HIS A 335 8.95 2.24 -18.38
C HIS A 335 8.77 0.76 -18.77
N ARG A 336 9.85 -0.02 -18.91
CA ARG A 336 9.77 -1.46 -19.21
C ARG A 336 9.36 -2.27 -17.98
N VAL A 337 9.90 -1.92 -16.81
CA VAL A 337 9.53 -2.51 -15.51
C VAL A 337 8.05 -2.21 -15.18
N ILE A 338 7.63 -0.96 -15.33
CA ILE A 338 6.22 -0.54 -15.18
C ILE A 338 5.32 -1.29 -16.17
N SER A 339 5.71 -1.42 -17.45
CA SER A 339 4.93 -2.14 -18.46
C SER A 339 4.77 -3.63 -18.14
N PHE A 340 5.79 -4.27 -17.56
CA PHE A 340 5.71 -5.67 -17.11
C PHE A 340 4.65 -5.84 -16.01
N TYR A 341 4.66 -5.01 -14.97
CA TYR A 341 3.65 -5.09 -13.90
C TYR A 341 2.23 -4.73 -14.38
N LYS A 342 2.09 -3.83 -15.37
CA LYS A 342 0.80 -3.53 -16.00
C LYS A 342 0.25 -4.71 -16.80
N GLU A 343 1.10 -5.44 -17.54
CA GLU A 343 0.69 -6.69 -18.19
C GLU A 343 0.31 -7.76 -17.15
N ASN A 344 1.00 -7.86 -16.01
CA ASN A 344 0.61 -8.76 -14.91
C ASN A 344 -0.75 -8.40 -14.31
N ALA A 345 -1.01 -7.11 -14.05
CA ALA A 345 -2.30 -6.66 -13.53
C ALA A 345 -3.45 -6.91 -14.52
N LYS A 346 -3.23 -6.64 -15.82
CA LYS A 346 -4.16 -6.99 -16.91
C LYS A 346 -4.40 -8.50 -17.01
N ILE A 347 -3.35 -9.33 -16.89
CA ILE A 347 -3.44 -10.79 -16.87
C ILE A 347 -4.37 -11.27 -15.74
N LEU A 348 -4.23 -10.72 -14.54
CA LEU A 348 -5.08 -11.04 -13.40
C LEU A 348 -6.53 -10.59 -13.64
N ALA A 349 -6.73 -9.39 -14.19
CA ALA A 349 -8.06 -8.88 -14.53
C ALA A 349 -8.78 -9.76 -15.57
N GLU A 350 -8.15 -10.03 -16.72
CA GLU A 350 -8.70 -10.89 -17.77
C GLU A 350 -9.02 -12.29 -17.24
N THR A 351 -8.16 -12.84 -16.37
CA THR A 351 -8.36 -14.17 -15.77
C THR A 351 -9.58 -14.20 -14.86
N LEU A 352 -9.67 -13.29 -13.88
CA LEU A 352 -10.76 -13.30 -12.89
C LEU A 352 -12.10 -12.86 -13.50
N SER A 353 -12.11 -11.92 -14.46
CA SER A 353 -13.34 -11.62 -15.22
C SER A 353 -13.77 -12.77 -16.13
N SER A 354 -12.86 -13.61 -16.63
CA SER A 354 -13.25 -14.79 -17.44
C SER A 354 -14.00 -15.89 -16.67
N ILE A 355 -13.88 -15.91 -15.34
CA ILE A 355 -14.66 -16.78 -14.44
C ILE A 355 -15.87 -16.07 -13.81
N GLY A 356 -16.24 -14.88 -14.32
CA GLY A 356 -17.45 -14.16 -13.93
C GLY A 356 -17.32 -13.25 -12.70
N LEU A 357 -16.12 -13.06 -12.15
CA LEU A 357 -15.92 -12.11 -11.05
C LEU A 357 -15.92 -10.66 -11.57
N GLN A 358 -16.49 -9.75 -10.78
CA GLN A 358 -16.38 -8.32 -11.03
C GLN A 358 -14.99 -7.83 -10.58
N VAL A 359 -14.27 -7.19 -11.50
CA VAL A 359 -12.90 -6.71 -11.28
C VAL A 359 -12.81 -5.24 -11.66
N TYR A 360 -12.10 -4.48 -10.82
CA TYR A 360 -11.82 -3.05 -10.96
C TYR A 360 -10.30 -2.81 -10.86
N GLY A 361 -9.83 -1.61 -11.18
CA GLY A 361 -8.40 -1.29 -11.20
C GLY A 361 -7.64 -1.93 -12.36
N GLY A 362 -6.33 -2.17 -12.20
CA GLY A 362 -5.44 -2.83 -13.17
C GLY A 362 -5.08 -2.04 -14.43
N LEU A 363 -5.92 -1.09 -14.86
CA LEU A 363 -5.62 -0.21 -16.00
C LEU A 363 -4.58 0.87 -15.63
N ASN A 364 -4.78 1.54 -14.49
CA ASN A 364 -3.97 2.66 -14.02
C ASN A 364 -3.08 2.30 -12.82
N SER A 365 -3.12 1.05 -12.37
CA SER A 365 -2.46 0.56 -11.16
C SER A 365 -1.82 -0.82 -11.38
N PRO A 366 -0.73 -1.18 -10.67
CA PRO A 366 -0.14 -2.52 -10.69
C PRO A 366 -0.90 -3.51 -9.79
N TYR A 367 -2.20 -3.30 -9.60
CA TYR A 367 -3.07 -4.12 -8.74
C TYR A 367 -4.53 -4.00 -9.18
N ILE A 368 -5.27 -5.09 -9.00
CA ILE A 368 -6.70 -5.18 -9.26
C ILE A 368 -7.48 -5.28 -7.95
N TRP A 369 -8.75 -4.92 -8.02
CA TRP A 369 -9.70 -4.89 -6.91
C TRP A 369 -10.91 -5.76 -7.27
N VAL A 370 -11.11 -6.86 -6.56
CA VAL A 370 -11.99 -7.96 -6.96
C VAL A 370 -13.15 -8.09 -5.99
N HIS A 371 -14.39 -8.10 -6.51
CA HIS A 371 -15.60 -8.21 -5.70
C HIS A 371 -16.03 -9.68 -5.55
N PHE A 372 -16.07 -10.13 -4.30
CA PHE A 372 -16.62 -11.41 -3.83
C PHE A 372 -17.89 -11.16 -3.01
N PRO A 373 -19.10 -11.40 -3.55
CA PRO A 373 -20.33 -11.29 -2.77
C PRO A 373 -20.46 -12.43 -1.74
N GLY A 374 -20.99 -12.13 -0.54
CA GLY A 374 -21.38 -13.11 0.46
C GLY A 374 -20.33 -13.47 1.53
N THR A 375 -19.07 -13.72 1.14
CA THR A 375 -17.98 -14.13 2.06
C THR A 375 -17.23 -12.93 2.67
N LYS A 376 -16.76 -12.99 3.93
CA LYS A 376 -15.96 -11.89 4.53
C LYS A 376 -14.64 -11.71 3.78
N SER A 377 -14.09 -10.49 3.72
CA SER A 377 -12.82 -10.31 3.00
C SER A 377 -11.66 -11.10 3.64
N TRP A 378 -11.63 -11.20 4.97
CA TRP A 378 -10.70 -12.08 5.71
C TRP A 378 -10.98 -13.57 5.54
N ASP A 379 -12.26 -13.99 5.46
CA ASP A 379 -12.62 -15.39 5.27
C ASP A 379 -12.23 -15.84 3.85
N MET A 380 -12.46 -15.00 2.83
CA MET A 380 -12.06 -15.24 1.44
C MET A 380 -10.54 -15.18 1.26
N PHE A 381 -9.83 -14.28 1.97
CA PHE A 381 -8.35 -14.34 2.06
C PHE A 381 -7.88 -15.71 2.58
N ALA A 382 -8.49 -16.20 3.66
CA ALA A 382 -8.12 -17.48 4.26
C ALA A 382 -8.47 -18.66 3.34
N GLU A 383 -9.61 -18.61 2.65
CA GLU A 383 -10.04 -19.62 1.68
C GLU A 383 -9.11 -19.69 0.45
N ILE A 384 -8.74 -18.55 -0.13
CA ILE A 384 -7.78 -18.50 -1.24
C ILE A 384 -6.42 -19.06 -0.79
N LEU A 385 -5.92 -18.63 0.36
CA LEU A 385 -4.65 -19.09 0.90
C LEU A 385 -4.65 -20.59 1.18
N GLU A 386 -5.68 -21.11 1.84
CA GLU A 386 -5.84 -22.55 2.15
C GLU A 386 -5.96 -23.42 0.88
N ARG A 387 -6.74 -22.99 -0.11
CA ARG A 387 -7.02 -23.79 -1.33
C ARG A 387 -5.94 -23.69 -2.41
N THR A 388 -5.17 -22.60 -2.45
CA THR A 388 -4.28 -22.28 -3.60
C THR A 388 -2.85 -21.91 -3.23
N HIS A 389 -2.55 -21.70 -1.94
CA HIS A 389 -1.29 -21.13 -1.45
C HIS A 389 -0.98 -19.70 -1.94
N ILE A 390 -1.96 -19.01 -2.57
CA ILE A 390 -1.82 -17.61 -2.99
C ILE A 390 -2.16 -16.69 -1.80
N ILE A 391 -1.24 -15.79 -1.44
CA ILE A 391 -1.53 -14.67 -0.53
C ILE A 391 -2.24 -13.57 -1.33
N THR A 392 -3.28 -12.96 -0.74
CA THR A 392 -3.99 -11.78 -1.27
C THR A 392 -4.07 -10.68 -0.18
N VAL A 393 -4.85 -9.61 -0.38
CA VAL A 393 -5.13 -8.63 0.70
C VAL A 393 -6.64 -8.45 0.91
N PRO A 394 -7.17 -8.67 2.13
CA PRO A 394 -8.59 -8.48 2.45
C PRO A 394 -8.98 -7.00 2.38
N GLY A 395 -10.10 -6.70 1.71
CA GLY A 395 -10.56 -5.33 1.51
C GLY A 395 -10.84 -4.56 2.82
N SER A 396 -11.34 -5.23 3.85
CA SER A 396 -11.57 -4.63 5.19
C SER A 396 -10.33 -3.96 5.81
N GLY A 397 -9.12 -4.36 5.38
CA GLY A 397 -7.86 -3.76 5.83
C GLY A 397 -7.63 -2.31 5.34
N PHE A 398 -8.42 -1.86 4.37
CA PHE A 398 -8.36 -0.52 3.77
C PHE A 398 -9.51 0.39 4.22
N GLY A 399 -10.27 0.01 5.25
CA GLY A 399 -11.47 0.72 5.69
C GLY A 399 -12.77 -0.03 5.35
N PRO A 400 -13.91 0.43 5.90
CA PRO A 400 -15.14 -0.34 5.90
C PRO A 400 -15.78 -0.52 4.53
N SER A 401 -15.69 0.45 3.60
CA SER A 401 -16.17 0.24 2.21
C SER A 401 -15.31 -0.78 1.43
N GLY A 402 -14.20 -1.25 2.00
CA GLY A 402 -13.48 -2.43 1.52
C GLY A 402 -14.09 -3.76 1.98
N GLU A 403 -14.88 -3.78 3.05
CA GLU A 403 -15.74 -4.90 3.44
C GLU A 403 -17.13 -4.78 2.79
N THR A 404 -17.65 -3.57 2.54
CA THR A 404 -18.96 -3.32 1.88
C THR A 404 -18.86 -2.44 0.63
N LEU A 405 -18.83 -3.07 -0.55
CA LEU A 405 -18.85 -2.39 -1.86
C LEU A 405 -20.22 -1.81 -2.25
N LYS A 406 -21.32 -2.16 -1.57
CA LYS A 406 -22.63 -1.49 -1.72
C LYS A 406 -22.78 -0.36 -0.71
N ALA A 407 -23.67 0.58 -1.02
CA ALA A 407 -24.01 1.65 -0.09
C ALA A 407 -24.80 1.09 1.08
N ASP A 408 -24.33 1.36 2.31
CA ASP A 408 -25.20 1.36 3.48
C ASP A 408 -26.34 2.36 3.20
N GLY A 409 -27.59 1.96 3.48
CA GLY A 409 -28.75 2.82 3.28
C GLY A 409 -28.74 3.96 4.30
N GLY A 410 -28.12 5.09 3.96
CA GLY A 410 -27.85 6.20 4.87
C GLY A 410 -29.08 7.02 5.27
N GLY A 411 -30.00 6.41 6.03
CA GLY A 411 -31.06 7.09 6.77
C GLY A 411 -30.61 7.40 8.21
N MET A 412 -30.59 8.67 8.59
CA MET A 412 -30.61 9.08 10.00
C MET A 412 -32.05 9.40 10.43
N ASP A 413 -32.95 8.41 10.39
CA ASP A 413 -34.19 8.31 11.20
C ASP A 413 -34.91 6.98 10.90
N ASP A 414 -34.52 5.88 11.55
CA ASP A 414 -35.16 4.57 11.42
C ASP A 414 -35.68 4.07 12.78
N GLY A 415 -36.95 3.66 12.81
CA GLY A 415 -37.66 3.22 14.01
C GLY A 415 -37.29 1.79 14.46
N PRO A 416 -37.82 1.32 15.61
CA PRO A 416 -37.34 0.13 16.30
C PRO A 416 -37.67 -1.23 15.66
N ASP A 417 -38.25 -1.27 14.45
CA ASP A 417 -38.76 -2.48 13.78
C ASP A 417 -38.26 -2.59 12.32
N GLN A 418 -36.97 -2.84 12.11
CA GLN A 418 -36.46 -3.44 10.86
C GLN A 418 -35.42 -4.55 11.15
N ASP A 419 -35.49 -5.62 10.34
CA ASP A 419 -34.70 -6.86 10.45
C ASP A 419 -33.21 -6.60 10.12
N PRO A 420 -32.24 -7.19 10.84
CA PRO A 420 -30.82 -6.83 10.68
C PRO A 420 -30.30 -7.26 9.30
N MET A 421 -29.91 -6.27 8.48
CA MET A 421 -29.56 -6.50 7.07
C MET A 421 -28.44 -7.53 6.86
N VAL A 422 -28.67 -8.43 5.92
CA VAL A 422 -27.68 -9.44 5.49
C VAL A 422 -26.44 -8.75 4.89
N PRO A 423 -25.22 -9.03 5.38
CA PRO A 423 -24.00 -8.36 4.91
C PRO A 423 -23.76 -8.51 3.41
N SER A 424 -23.54 -7.38 2.73
CA SER A 424 -23.50 -7.32 1.27
C SER A 424 -22.09 -7.11 0.71
N SER A 425 -21.79 -7.75 -0.43
CA SER A 425 -20.74 -7.38 -1.42
C SER A 425 -19.36 -6.97 -0.89
N ARG A 426 -18.35 -7.84 -0.96
CA ARG A 426 -17.04 -7.62 -0.32
C ARG A 426 -15.86 -7.64 -1.28
N ALA A 427 -14.68 -7.16 -0.87
CA ALA A 427 -13.55 -7.00 -1.79
C ALA A 427 -12.22 -7.61 -1.33
N ILE A 428 -11.33 -7.85 -2.31
CA ILE A 428 -9.92 -8.23 -2.14
C ILE A 428 -9.06 -7.44 -3.14
N MET A 429 -7.89 -6.98 -2.71
CA MET A 429 -6.85 -6.46 -3.60
C MET A 429 -5.87 -7.58 -3.98
N VAL A 430 -5.48 -7.63 -5.26
CA VAL A 430 -4.47 -8.56 -5.81
C VAL A 430 -3.48 -7.76 -6.66
N PRO A 431 -2.21 -7.58 -6.23
CA PRO A 431 -1.19 -6.95 -7.04
C PRO A 431 -0.62 -7.85 -8.14
N GLY A 432 -0.13 -7.23 -9.21
CA GLY A 432 0.65 -7.86 -10.28
C GLY A 432 2.13 -8.10 -9.93
N PHE A 433 2.45 -8.18 -8.64
CA PHE A 433 3.77 -8.46 -8.08
C PHE A 433 3.73 -9.83 -7.39
N ASP A 434 4.73 -10.69 -7.61
CA ASP A 434 4.95 -11.91 -6.81
C ASP A 434 6.32 -11.88 -6.13
N ALA A 435 6.32 -11.77 -4.80
CA ALA A 435 7.52 -11.56 -4.01
C ALA A 435 8.50 -12.76 -3.99
N ASN A 436 8.07 -13.95 -4.40
CA ASN A 436 8.84 -15.19 -4.23
C ASN A 436 9.83 -15.52 -5.36
N LYS A 437 10.01 -14.60 -6.32
CA LYS A 437 11.08 -14.61 -7.36
C LYS A 437 11.04 -15.78 -8.36
N GLU A 438 9.98 -16.58 -8.39
CA GLU A 438 9.76 -17.56 -9.46
C GLU A 438 9.43 -16.80 -10.76
N ARG A 439 10.39 -16.76 -11.68
CA ARG A 439 10.30 -15.95 -12.90
C ARG A 439 9.08 -16.33 -13.75
N ILE A 440 8.17 -15.37 -13.92
CA ILE A 440 7.18 -15.35 -15.02
C ILE A 440 7.94 -15.15 -16.34
N GLY A 441 8.46 -16.25 -16.89
CA GLY A 441 9.51 -16.24 -17.91
C GLY A 441 9.12 -15.65 -19.26
N TYR A 442 10.03 -14.88 -19.86
CA TYR A 442 9.96 -14.47 -21.26
C TYR A 442 10.20 -15.68 -22.18
N GLY A 443 9.16 -16.08 -22.91
CA GLY A 443 9.21 -17.13 -23.93
C GLY A 443 7.87 -17.26 -24.64
N HIS A 444 7.89 -17.71 -25.90
CA HIS A 444 6.67 -18.05 -26.62
C HIS A 444 6.19 -19.45 -26.20
N ASN A 445 4.86 -19.62 -26.07
CA ASN A 445 4.10 -20.77 -25.53
C ASN A 445 3.96 -20.80 -23.98
N ARG A 446 2.73 -21.00 -23.48
CA ARG A 446 2.31 -20.75 -22.08
C ARG A 446 1.12 -21.67 -21.64
N TYR A 447 1.07 -22.03 -20.34
CA TYR A 447 0.11 -22.88 -19.55
C TYR A 447 -1.38 -22.42 -19.43
N PHE A 448 -2.13 -22.55 -18.31
CA PHE A 448 -1.87 -22.63 -16.83
C PHE A 448 -2.74 -23.75 -16.23
N VAL A 449 -2.59 -24.02 -14.91
CA VAL A 449 -3.67 -24.57 -14.07
C VAL A 449 -3.74 -23.87 -12.71
N VAL A 450 -4.91 -23.34 -12.35
CA VAL A 450 -5.31 -23.04 -10.95
C VAL A 450 -6.59 -23.83 -10.69
N PRO A 451 -6.67 -24.65 -9.62
CA PRO A 451 -7.87 -25.43 -9.33
C PRO A 451 -8.94 -24.54 -8.67
N PHE A 452 -10.10 -24.40 -9.32
CA PHE A 452 -11.31 -23.81 -8.74
C PHE A 452 -12.47 -24.82 -8.87
N ASP A 453 -13.23 -25.01 -7.79
CA ASP A 453 -14.41 -25.90 -7.73
C ASP A 453 -14.22 -27.32 -8.33
N GLY A 454 -13.03 -27.91 -8.19
CA GLY A 454 -12.71 -29.28 -8.64
C GLY A 454 -12.73 -29.53 -10.16
N LYS A 455 -13.18 -28.57 -10.98
CA LYS A 455 -13.45 -28.76 -12.42
C LYS A 455 -12.28 -28.26 -13.28
N THR A 456 -11.58 -29.20 -13.91
CA THR A 456 -10.49 -28.88 -14.87
C THR A 456 -11.06 -28.46 -16.23
N THR A 457 -11.26 -27.16 -16.44
CA THR A 457 -11.69 -26.63 -17.75
C THR A 457 -10.49 -26.48 -18.70
N ARG A 458 -10.49 -27.19 -19.83
CA ARG A 458 -9.44 -27.10 -20.86
C ARG A 458 -9.84 -26.13 -21.97
N PHE A 459 -9.09 -25.04 -22.12
CA PHE A 459 -9.27 -24.07 -23.22
C PHE A 459 -8.28 -24.32 -24.37
N ARG A 460 -8.66 -23.94 -25.59
CA ARG A 460 -7.84 -24.12 -26.81
C ARG A 460 -7.83 -22.85 -27.65
N GLY A 461 -6.92 -21.93 -27.33
CA GLY A 461 -6.72 -20.64 -28.02
C GLY A 461 -5.51 -19.89 -27.44
N PRO A 462 -5.05 -18.79 -28.05
CA PRO A 462 -3.81 -18.11 -27.68
C PRO A 462 -3.98 -17.17 -26.47
N ARG A 463 -4.32 -17.72 -25.30
CA ARG A 463 -4.42 -17.01 -24.00
C ARG A 463 -3.85 -17.92 -22.89
N VAL A 464 -3.58 -17.34 -21.71
CA VAL A 464 -3.17 -18.01 -20.44
C VAL A 464 -1.62 -18.23 -20.24
N ILE A 465 -1.13 -18.44 -18.99
CA ILE A 465 0.29 -18.34 -18.46
C ILE A 465 0.71 -19.64 -17.68
N THR A 466 1.81 -19.81 -16.91
CA THR A 466 2.36 -21.19 -16.62
C THR A 466 2.83 -21.56 -15.18
N VAL A 467 2.00 -22.32 -14.43
CA VAL A 467 2.32 -23.34 -13.38
C VAL A 467 3.14 -24.58 -13.81
N TYR A 468 4.24 -24.96 -13.14
CA TYR A 468 4.76 -26.35 -13.01
C TYR A 468 5.58 -26.54 -11.69
N PRO A 469 5.87 -27.77 -11.21
CA PRO A 469 6.06 -28.05 -9.77
C PRO A 469 7.50 -28.29 -9.28
N ALA A 470 7.63 -28.50 -7.96
CA ALA A 470 8.87 -28.56 -7.18
C ALA A 470 9.76 -29.82 -7.38
N VAL A 471 11.06 -29.64 -7.11
CA VAL A 471 12.08 -30.67 -6.83
C VAL A 471 13.03 -30.12 -5.74
N PRO A 472 13.44 -30.88 -4.71
CA PRO A 472 14.19 -30.34 -3.57
C PRO A 472 15.64 -29.92 -3.88
N PHE A 473 16.14 -28.97 -3.09
CA PHE A 473 17.56 -28.52 -3.10
C PHE A 473 18.52 -29.65 -2.69
N GLY A 474 19.49 -30.00 -3.53
CA GLY A 474 20.55 -30.95 -3.12
C GLY A 474 21.38 -31.62 -4.22
N GLY A 475 22.02 -30.87 -5.13
CA GLY A 475 22.91 -31.47 -6.14
C GLY A 475 23.86 -30.48 -6.82
N LYS A 476 25.10 -30.90 -7.12
CA LYS A 476 26.07 -30.10 -7.90
C LYS A 476 25.72 -30.16 -9.40
N PRO A 477 25.97 -29.10 -10.19
CA PRO A 477 25.77 -29.13 -11.63
C PRO A 477 26.80 -30.04 -12.33
N PRO A 478 26.38 -30.96 -13.23
CA PRO A 478 27.30 -31.67 -14.12
C PRO A 478 27.78 -30.77 -15.28
N VAL A 479 28.85 -31.21 -15.96
CA VAL A 479 29.52 -30.49 -17.05
C VAL A 479 28.71 -30.55 -18.35
N ARG A 480 28.94 -29.60 -19.26
CA ARG A 480 28.38 -29.59 -20.63
C ARG A 480 28.76 -30.87 -21.40
N GLU A 481 27.77 -31.57 -21.93
CA GLU A 481 27.93 -32.41 -23.12
C GLU A 481 26.62 -32.45 -23.95
N HIS A 482 26.57 -33.23 -25.03
CA HIS A 482 25.59 -33.09 -26.13
C HIS A 482 24.35 -34.03 -26.05
N VAL A 483 23.70 -34.26 -27.21
CA VAL A 483 22.59 -35.20 -27.56
C VAL A 483 21.15 -34.81 -27.13
N PRO A 484 20.08 -35.31 -27.82
CA PRO A 484 18.95 -34.46 -28.22
C PRO A 484 17.54 -34.90 -27.71
N ARG A 485 16.50 -34.20 -28.19
CA ARG A 485 15.07 -34.54 -28.03
C ARG A 485 14.55 -35.44 -29.18
N PRO A 486 13.36 -36.08 -29.06
CA PRO A 486 12.38 -36.01 -27.96
C PRO A 486 12.01 -37.35 -27.31
N TYR A 487 11.39 -37.28 -26.12
CA TYR A 487 10.55 -38.34 -25.54
C TYR A 487 9.36 -37.69 -24.82
N TRP A 488 8.18 -38.31 -24.89
CA TRP A 488 6.90 -37.90 -24.27
C TRP A 488 6.01 -39.16 -24.09
N GLN A 489 4.91 -39.06 -23.32
CA GLN A 489 4.13 -40.16 -22.69
C GLN A 489 4.79 -40.62 -21.36
N GLU A 490 4.08 -40.91 -20.26
CA GLU A 490 2.64 -40.91 -19.89
C GLU A 490 2.46 -40.18 -18.52
N ILE A 491 1.33 -40.03 -17.80
CA ILE A 491 0.27 -40.95 -17.32
C ILE A 491 -1.04 -40.15 -17.03
N CYS A 492 -2.21 -40.80 -17.05
CA CYS A 492 -3.52 -40.27 -16.58
C CYS A 492 -4.45 -41.42 -16.09
N LEU A 493 -5.67 -41.08 -15.61
CA LEU A 493 -6.70 -41.93 -14.94
C LEU A 493 -6.41 -42.19 -13.44
N ARG A 494 -7.39 -42.28 -12.52
CA ARG A 494 -8.89 -42.43 -12.56
C ARG A 494 -9.56 -41.23 -11.80
N MET A 495 -10.88 -41.02 -11.65
CA MET A 495 -12.07 -41.91 -11.53
C MET A 495 -13.31 -41.40 -12.32
N ASP A 496 -14.49 -41.99 -12.02
CA ASP A 496 -15.73 -42.02 -12.83
C ASP A 496 -16.64 -40.78 -12.70
N PRO A 497 -17.44 -40.39 -13.72
CA PRO A 497 -18.37 -39.25 -13.63
C PRO A 497 -19.76 -39.53 -13.00
N SER A 498 -19.97 -40.62 -12.25
CA SER A 498 -21.30 -41.03 -11.76
C SER A 498 -21.86 -40.19 -10.61
N ASP A 499 -21.02 -39.56 -9.81
CA ASP A 499 -21.36 -39.15 -8.44
C ASP A 499 -21.83 -37.69 -8.33
N ILE A 500 -22.66 -37.23 -9.28
CA ILE A 500 -23.23 -35.86 -9.27
C ILE A 500 -24.75 -35.90 -9.49
N PHE A 501 -25.47 -36.55 -8.56
CA PHE A 501 -26.90 -36.35 -8.29
C PHE A 501 -27.25 -36.76 -6.84
N ASP A 502 -26.86 -35.92 -5.89
CA ASP A 502 -27.67 -35.45 -4.73
C ASP A 502 -26.91 -34.32 -3.99
#